data_AF-A0A0Q5BU86-F1
#
_entry.id   AF-A0A0Q5BU86-F1
#
_cell.length_a   1.000
_cell.length_b   1.000
_cell.length_c   1.000
_cell.angle_alpha   90.00
_cell.angle_beta   90.00
_cell.angle_gamma   90.00
#
_symmetry.space_group_name_H-M   'P 1'
#
loop_
_entity.id
_entity.type
_entity.pdbx_description
1 polymer ?
#
loop_
_entity_poly.entity_id
_entity_poly.type
_entity_poly.pdbx_seq_one_letter_code
_entity_poly.pdbx_strand_id
1 'polypeptide(L)'
;MFVLDAFGRRIYRNPGLRFIDPPEGGNEDQGPDLGFPKDTALEQMTVEQREAYWRHYARRHEATVKSRGDYDQLKADSEELARIRAEGQTDQEKALEEARRDGENLGAQRYLRDAVIARFIGLTGKTDEEAATAFAHVDVATFTGQDGSINTDALAAFAGTFGTKQTTPIPPSNPVMEALERQRQQQAGGGSGSIREMQRQRREALTAKK
;
A
#
# COMPACT_ATOMS: atom_id res chain seq x y z
N MET A 1 -3.54 33.67 -23.69
CA MET A 1 -4.15 33.16 -24.94
C MET A 1 -4.14 31.64 -24.83
N PHE A 2 -5.31 31.02 -24.67
CA PHE A 2 -5.43 29.58 -24.42
C PHE A 2 -5.53 28.84 -25.76
N VAL A 3 -4.75 27.79 -25.94
CA VAL A 3 -4.86 26.88 -27.08
C VAL A 3 -5.32 25.53 -26.53
N LEU A 4 -6.41 25.02 -27.08
CA LEU A 4 -6.95 23.69 -26.77
C LEU A 4 -6.29 22.68 -27.72
N ASP A 5 -5.93 21.48 -27.23
CA ASP A 5 -5.53 20.38 -28.11
C ASP A 5 -6.75 19.69 -28.73
N ALA A 6 -6.49 18.77 -29.67
CA ALA A 6 -7.51 17.99 -30.39
C ALA A 6 -8.38 17.08 -29.48
N PHE A 7 -8.11 17.04 -28.17
CA PHE A 7 -8.87 16.29 -27.16
C PHE A 7 -9.47 17.18 -26.06
N GLY A 8 -9.48 18.51 -26.26
CA GLY A 8 -10.18 19.45 -25.39
C GLY A 8 -9.58 19.61 -23.99
N ARG A 9 -8.33 19.16 -23.77
CA ARG A 9 -7.67 19.33 -22.47
C ARG A 9 -6.98 20.69 -22.37
N ARG A 10 -7.22 21.38 -21.26
CA ARG A 10 -6.67 22.71 -20.95
C ARG A 10 -5.21 22.56 -20.51
N ILE A 11 -4.28 22.83 -21.42
CA ILE A 11 -2.85 22.81 -21.12
C ILE A 11 -2.42 24.18 -20.56
N TYR A 12 -1.92 24.21 -19.34
CA TYR A 12 -1.22 25.39 -18.81
C TYR A 12 0.17 25.44 -19.44
N ARG A 13 0.38 26.36 -20.40
CA ARG A 13 1.70 26.65 -20.95
C ARG A 13 2.50 27.43 -19.90
N ASN A 14 3.23 26.71 -19.05
CA ASN A 14 4.16 27.30 -18.10
C ASN A 14 5.33 27.93 -18.90
N PRO A 15 5.56 29.26 -18.84
CA PRO A 15 6.50 29.95 -19.72
C PRO A 15 7.99 29.61 -19.46
N GLY A 16 8.30 28.82 -18.43
CA GLY A 16 9.67 28.42 -18.06
C GLY A 16 10.13 27.03 -18.52
N LEU A 17 9.26 26.22 -19.12
CA LEU A 17 9.62 24.88 -19.64
C LEU A 17 9.46 24.88 -21.16
N ARG A 18 10.49 25.37 -21.85
CA ARG A 18 10.69 25.02 -23.26
C ARG A 18 11.08 23.54 -23.27
N PHE A 19 10.07 22.68 -23.44
CA PHE A 19 10.31 21.37 -24.02
C PHE A 19 11.19 21.59 -25.24
N ILE A 20 12.28 20.82 -25.31
CA ILE A 20 13.17 20.79 -26.46
C ILE A 20 12.30 20.34 -27.62
N ASP A 21 11.73 21.29 -28.34
CA ASP A 21 11.22 21.05 -29.67
C ASP A 21 12.41 20.42 -30.42
N PRO A 22 12.26 19.23 -31.05
CA PRO A 22 13.28 18.76 -31.98
C PRO A 22 13.50 19.92 -32.94
N PRO A 23 14.75 20.29 -33.28
CA PRO A 23 14.99 21.50 -34.06
C PRO A 23 14.15 21.41 -35.33
N GLU A 24 13.04 22.15 -35.37
CA GLU A 24 12.26 22.34 -36.58
C GLU A 24 13.24 22.86 -37.62
N GLY A 25 13.20 22.24 -38.79
CA GLY A 25 14.10 22.51 -39.91
C GLY A 25 14.33 24.01 -40.06
N GLY A 26 15.53 24.44 -39.67
CA GLY A 26 15.84 25.85 -39.48
C GLY A 26 17.19 26.17 -40.07
N ASN A 27 17.14 26.39 -41.40
CA ASN A 27 18.08 27.06 -42.29
C ASN A 27 18.53 26.11 -43.41
N GLU A 28 17.72 26.04 -44.46
CA GLU A 28 18.22 25.76 -45.79
C GLU A 28 19.28 26.82 -46.10
N ASP A 29 20.56 26.47 -45.93
CA ASP A 29 21.70 27.30 -46.34
C ASP A 29 21.63 27.54 -47.86
N GLN A 30 20.85 28.50 -48.32
CA GLN A 30 20.85 28.95 -49.72
C GLN A 30 22.07 29.86 -50.00
N GLY A 31 23.24 29.45 -49.50
CA GLY A 31 24.54 30.10 -49.68
C GLY A 31 25.45 29.31 -50.63
N PRO A 32 26.52 29.94 -51.16
CA PRO A 32 27.30 29.42 -52.29
C PRO A 32 27.92 28.06 -51.98
N ASP A 33 28.02 27.25 -53.03
CA ASP A 33 28.53 25.87 -53.09
C ASP A 33 29.31 25.41 -51.85
N LEU A 34 28.67 24.59 -51.00
CA LEU A 34 29.25 24.06 -49.76
C LEU A 34 30.40 23.06 -50.03
N GLY A 35 30.67 22.73 -51.30
CA GLY A 35 31.66 21.74 -51.70
C GLY A 35 31.20 20.29 -51.45
N PHE A 36 29.94 20.08 -51.08
CA PHE A 36 29.32 18.77 -50.93
C PHE A 36 27.82 18.79 -51.26
N PRO A 37 27.27 17.69 -51.82
CA PRO A 37 25.85 17.57 -52.10
C PRO A 37 25.04 17.33 -50.81
N LYS A 38 23.95 18.06 -50.60
CA LYS A 38 23.15 18.04 -49.35
C LYS A 38 22.27 16.80 -49.19
N ASP A 39 21.75 16.26 -50.30
CA ASP A 39 20.80 15.13 -50.31
C ASP A 39 21.45 13.78 -50.65
N THR A 40 22.78 13.72 -50.64
CA THR A 40 23.54 12.49 -50.93
C THR A 40 23.96 11.84 -49.63
N ALA A 41 23.78 10.52 -49.51
CA ALA A 41 24.29 9.78 -48.36
C ALA A 41 25.83 9.84 -48.31
N LEU A 42 26.43 9.88 -47.11
CA LEU A 42 27.88 9.95 -46.94
C LEU A 42 28.64 8.85 -47.72
N GLU A 43 28.04 7.68 -47.89
CA GLU A 43 28.61 6.55 -48.63
C GLU A 43 28.72 6.81 -50.14
N GLN A 44 27.91 7.71 -50.67
CA GLN A 44 27.83 8.08 -52.09
C GLN A 44 28.62 9.37 -52.40
N MET A 45 29.21 10.00 -51.38
CA MET A 45 30.04 11.21 -51.52
C MET A 45 31.49 10.84 -51.84
N THR A 46 32.16 11.68 -52.62
CA THR A 46 33.62 11.57 -52.78
C THR A 46 34.33 11.90 -51.46
N VAL A 47 35.60 11.52 -51.34
CA VAL A 47 36.39 11.77 -50.13
C VAL A 47 36.44 13.27 -49.82
N GLU A 48 36.61 14.10 -50.84
CA GLU A 48 36.69 15.55 -50.76
C GLU A 48 35.36 16.17 -50.29
N GLN A 49 34.24 15.65 -50.79
CA GLN A 49 32.90 16.07 -50.37
C GLN A 49 32.61 15.67 -48.92
N ARG A 50 33.03 14.47 -48.49
CA ARG A 50 32.92 14.06 -47.08
C ARG A 50 33.74 14.96 -46.17
N GLU A 51 34.96 15.31 -46.56
CA GLU A 51 35.78 16.23 -45.76
C GLU A 51 35.13 17.61 -45.64
N ALA A 52 34.57 18.14 -46.74
CA ALA A 52 33.85 19.41 -46.71
C ALA A 52 32.61 19.34 -45.81
N TYR A 53 31.85 18.24 -45.88
CA TYR A 53 30.72 17.95 -44.99
C TYR A 53 31.16 17.96 -43.52
N TRP A 54 32.16 17.16 -43.14
CA TRP A 54 32.63 17.07 -41.76
C TRP A 54 33.14 18.41 -41.23
N ARG A 55 33.89 19.18 -42.05
CA ARG A 55 34.39 20.51 -41.67
C ARG A 55 33.25 21.50 -41.45
N HIS A 56 32.21 21.48 -42.28
CA HIS A 56 31.05 22.35 -42.14
C HIS A 56 30.30 22.07 -40.84
N TYR A 57 29.96 20.80 -40.57
CA TYR A 57 29.22 20.43 -39.36
C TYR A 57 30.07 20.59 -38.09
N ALA A 58 31.37 20.32 -38.13
CA ALA A 58 32.27 20.57 -37.01
C ALA A 58 32.28 22.06 -36.60
N ARG A 59 32.37 22.98 -37.57
CA ARG A 59 32.30 24.43 -37.32
C ARG A 59 30.95 24.84 -36.74
N ARG A 60 29.84 24.27 -37.24
CA ARG A 60 28.50 24.54 -36.73
C ARG A 60 28.35 24.05 -35.28
N HIS A 61 28.86 22.86 -34.97
CA HIS A 61 28.86 22.33 -33.61
C HIS A 61 29.73 23.18 -32.68
N GLU A 62 30.93 23.56 -33.11
CA GLU A 62 31.81 24.44 -32.34
C GLU A 62 31.16 25.81 -32.08
N ALA A 63 30.53 26.42 -33.09
CA ALA A 63 29.80 27.67 -32.93
C ALA A 63 28.62 27.53 -31.96
N THR A 64 27.88 26.41 -32.04
CA THR A 64 26.75 26.11 -31.15
C THR A 64 27.20 25.88 -29.70
N VAL A 65 28.36 25.23 -29.50
CA VAL A 65 28.92 25.02 -28.16
C VAL A 65 29.43 26.34 -27.58
N LYS A 66 30.13 27.15 -28.38
CA LYS A 66 30.59 28.48 -27.97
C LYS A 66 29.44 29.45 -27.69
N SER A 67 28.31 29.33 -28.39
CA SER A 67 27.11 30.14 -28.13
C SER A 67 26.36 29.69 -26.87
N ARG A 68 26.63 28.48 -26.36
CA ARG A 68 26.10 27.96 -25.08
C ARG A 68 27.04 28.31 -23.92
N GLY A 69 27.53 29.55 -23.87
CA GLY A 69 28.41 30.08 -22.82
C GLY A 69 27.82 30.05 -21.40
N ASP A 70 26.56 29.64 -21.25
CA ASP A 70 25.80 29.60 -20.00
C ASP A 70 26.09 28.34 -19.16
N TYR A 71 27.12 27.56 -19.49
CA TYR A 71 27.42 26.30 -18.78
C TYR A 71 27.72 26.54 -17.29
N ASP A 72 28.48 27.59 -16.98
CA ASP A 72 28.80 27.96 -15.60
C ASP A 72 27.56 28.43 -14.83
N GLN A 73 26.64 29.12 -15.52
CA GLN A 73 25.37 29.55 -14.94
C GLN A 73 24.42 28.38 -14.69
N LEU A 74 24.33 27.43 -15.63
CA LEU A 74 23.53 26.22 -15.47
C LEU A 74 24.07 25.35 -14.33
N LYS A 75 25.39 25.31 -14.15
CA LYS A 75 26.02 24.61 -13.02
C LYS A 75 25.67 25.28 -11.70
N ALA A 76 25.81 26.61 -11.60
CA ALA A 76 25.46 27.36 -10.40
C ALA A 76 23.98 27.20 -10.02
N ASP A 77 23.07 27.28 -11.00
CA ASP A 77 21.63 27.08 -10.80
C ASP A 77 21.33 25.65 -10.32
N SER A 78 22.06 24.64 -10.82
CA SER A 78 21.90 23.25 -10.41
C SER A 78 22.35 23.00 -8.96
N GLU A 79 23.43 23.65 -8.53
CA GLU A 79 23.97 23.56 -7.18
C GLU A 79 23.04 24.26 -6.17
N GLU A 80 22.50 25.43 -6.53
CA GLU A 80 21.53 26.15 -5.71
C GLU A 80 20.21 25.37 -5.57
N LEU A 81 19.71 24.77 -6.66
CA LEU A 81 18.54 23.89 -6.59
C LEU A 81 18.78 22.64 -5.74
N ALA A 82 19.98 22.06 -5.79
CA ALA A 82 20.34 20.92 -4.96
C ALA A 82 20.36 21.30 -3.47
N ARG A 83 20.90 22.48 -3.15
CA ARG A 83 20.93 23.03 -1.79
C ARG A 83 19.53 23.30 -1.24
N ILE A 84 18.67 23.97 -2.01
CA ILE A 84 17.28 24.26 -1.61
C ILE A 84 16.50 22.96 -1.38
N ARG A 85 16.72 21.93 -2.21
CA ARG A 85 16.11 20.60 -2.00
C ARG A 85 16.60 19.96 -0.71
N ALA A 86 17.90 20.01 -0.43
CA ALA A 86 18.46 19.44 0.79
C ALA A 86 17.94 20.13 2.06
N GLU A 87 17.81 21.47 2.04
CA GLU A 87 17.27 22.26 3.15
C GLU A 87 15.75 22.05 3.32
N GLY A 88 14.99 21.97 2.22
CA GLY A 88 13.53 21.83 2.26
C GLY A 88 13.04 20.41 2.56
N GLN A 89 13.79 19.37 2.15
CA GLN A 89 13.39 17.97 2.39
C GLN A 89 13.34 17.65 3.88
N THR A 90 14.30 18.11 4.68
CA THR A 90 14.34 17.77 6.11
C THR A 90 13.20 18.41 6.91
N ASP A 91 12.79 19.61 6.54
CA ASP A 91 11.72 20.33 7.24
C ASP A 91 10.34 19.81 6.82
N GLN A 92 10.17 19.47 5.54
CA GLN A 92 8.94 18.85 5.04
C GLN A 92 8.73 17.43 5.57
N GLU A 93 9.80 16.63 5.68
CA GLU A 93 9.74 15.28 6.26
C GLU A 93 9.36 15.32 7.74
N LYS A 94 9.98 16.22 8.53
CA LYS A 94 9.61 16.43 9.94
C LYS A 94 8.16 16.88 10.08
N ALA A 95 7.72 17.83 9.25
CA ALA A 95 6.34 18.30 9.28
C ALA A 95 5.33 17.19 8.91
N LEU A 96 5.68 16.30 7.97
CA LEU A 96 4.88 15.13 7.61
C LEU A 96 4.82 14.10 8.74
N GLU A 97 5.95 13.83 9.41
CA GLU A 97 6.00 12.90 10.54
C GLU A 97 5.23 13.43 11.76
N GLU A 98 5.35 14.72 12.05
CA GLU A 98 4.57 15.40 13.10
C GLU A 98 3.07 15.38 12.79
N ALA A 99 2.68 15.76 11.57
CA ALA A 99 1.28 15.70 11.13
C ALA A 99 0.71 14.28 11.16
N ARG A 100 1.53 13.27 10.83
CA ARG A 100 1.14 11.86 10.93
C ARG A 100 0.92 11.44 12.38
N ARG A 101 1.86 11.78 13.27
CA ARG A 101 1.76 11.48 14.70
C ARG A 101 0.54 12.16 15.33
N ASP A 102 0.29 13.42 14.99
CA ASP A 102 -0.89 14.15 15.45
C ASP A 102 -2.19 13.54 14.92
N GLY A 103 -2.21 13.11 13.65
CA GLY A 103 -3.34 12.42 13.04
C GLY A 103 -3.63 11.07 13.71
N GLU A 104 -2.60 10.28 14.01
CA GLU A 104 -2.72 9.00 14.72
C GLU A 104 -3.22 9.23 16.16
N ASN A 105 -2.70 10.24 16.87
CA ASN A 105 -3.15 10.60 18.21
C ASN A 105 -4.61 11.07 18.24
N LEU A 106 -5.03 11.91 17.28
CA LEU A 106 -6.41 12.40 17.18
C LEU A 106 -7.38 11.25 16.84
N GLY A 107 -6.97 10.37 15.91
CA GLY A 107 -7.74 9.18 15.55
C GLY A 107 -7.90 8.23 16.72
N ALA A 108 -6.82 7.95 17.45
CA ALA A 108 -6.85 7.15 18.67
C ALA A 108 -7.82 7.77 19.69
N GLN A 109 -7.70 9.06 20.00
CA GLN A 109 -8.59 9.73 20.96
C GLN A 109 -10.07 9.69 20.56
N ARG A 110 -10.38 9.87 19.28
CA ARG A 110 -11.77 9.92 18.79
C ARG A 110 -12.49 8.58 18.93
N TYR A 111 -11.79 7.47 18.71
CA TYR A 111 -12.39 6.13 18.70
C TYR A 111 -12.04 5.30 19.93
N LEU A 112 -11.19 5.79 20.83
CA LEU A 112 -10.77 5.10 22.05
C LEU A 112 -11.98 4.70 22.89
N ARG A 113 -12.94 5.62 23.07
CA ARG A 113 -14.16 5.35 23.83
C ARG A 113 -14.95 4.17 23.27
N ASP A 114 -15.21 4.19 21.97
CA ASP A 114 -15.98 3.16 21.30
C ASP A 114 -15.24 1.81 21.32
N ALA A 115 -13.91 1.83 21.12
CA ALA A 115 -13.08 0.64 21.14
C ALA A 115 -13.03 -0.02 22.53
N VAL A 116 -12.91 0.77 23.60
CA VAL A 116 -12.94 0.27 24.99
C VAL A 116 -14.32 -0.31 25.33
N ILE A 117 -15.39 0.40 24.96
CA ILE A 117 -16.78 -0.06 25.18
C ILE A 117 -17.04 -1.37 24.42
N ALA A 118 -16.68 -1.45 23.14
CA ALA A 118 -16.86 -2.65 22.33
C ALA A 118 -16.10 -3.85 22.92
N ARG A 119 -14.88 -3.63 23.42
CA ARG A 119 -14.11 -4.70 24.06
C ARG A 119 -14.70 -5.12 25.40
N PHE A 120 -15.21 -4.17 26.20
CA PHE A 120 -15.94 -4.48 27.43
C PHE A 120 -17.19 -5.35 27.16
N ILE A 121 -17.97 -5.00 26.14
CA ILE A 121 -19.12 -5.79 25.68
C ILE A 121 -18.68 -7.19 25.28
N GLY A 122 -17.57 -7.33 24.56
CA GLY A 122 -16.99 -8.63 24.20
C GLY A 122 -16.61 -9.49 25.41
N LEU A 123 -16.06 -8.89 26.48
CA LEU A 123 -15.61 -9.59 27.69
C LEU A 123 -16.76 -9.99 28.62
N THR A 124 -17.79 -9.16 28.72
CA THR A 124 -18.90 -9.33 29.68
C THR A 124 -20.15 -9.94 29.04
N GLY A 125 -20.31 -9.80 27.71
CA GLY A 125 -21.52 -10.17 27.00
C GLY A 125 -22.70 -9.22 27.22
N LYS A 126 -22.45 -8.03 27.76
CA LYS A 126 -23.44 -6.98 28.03
C LYS A 126 -23.95 -6.31 26.76
N THR A 127 -25.12 -5.69 26.83
CA THR A 127 -25.63 -4.86 25.73
C THR A 127 -24.97 -3.48 25.70
N ASP A 128 -25.15 -2.74 24.61
CA ASP A 128 -24.65 -1.37 24.48
C ASP A 128 -25.19 -0.44 25.58
N GLU A 129 -26.46 -0.60 25.97
CA GLU A 129 -27.11 0.20 27.02
C GLU A 129 -26.53 -0.09 28.41
N GLU A 130 -26.29 -1.38 28.71
CA GLU A 130 -25.65 -1.79 29.95
C GLU A 130 -24.20 -1.30 30.02
N ALA A 131 -23.48 -1.36 28.90
CA ALA A 131 -22.12 -0.83 28.80
C ALA A 131 -22.11 0.70 28.95
N ALA A 132 -23.03 1.42 28.31
CA ALA A 132 -23.17 2.88 28.46
C ALA A 132 -23.39 3.26 29.93
N THR A 133 -24.21 2.50 30.65
CA THR A 133 -24.43 2.68 32.10
C THR A 133 -23.17 2.41 32.90
N ALA A 134 -22.43 1.34 32.59
CA ALA A 134 -21.17 1.00 33.26
C ALA A 134 -20.08 2.07 33.07
N PHE A 135 -20.07 2.75 31.92
CA PHE A 135 -19.11 3.81 31.59
C PHE A 135 -19.64 5.23 31.81
N ALA A 136 -20.80 5.42 32.45
CA ALA A 136 -21.39 6.74 32.64
C ALA A 136 -20.51 7.69 33.47
N HIS A 137 -19.74 7.13 34.42
CA HIS A 137 -18.86 7.87 35.34
C HIS A 137 -17.41 7.37 35.31
N VAL A 138 -17.05 6.57 34.32
CA VAL A 138 -15.71 6.00 34.20
C VAL A 138 -14.94 6.74 33.12
N ASP A 139 -13.76 7.23 33.49
CA ASP A 139 -12.84 7.83 32.53
C ASP A 139 -12.16 6.73 31.70
N VAL A 140 -12.42 6.74 30.40
CA VAL A 140 -11.89 5.75 29.47
C VAL A 140 -10.37 5.85 29.32
N ALA A 141 -9.79 7.03 29.58
CA ALA A 141 -8.34 7.22 29.54
C ALA A 141 -7.60 6.29 30.53
N THR A 142 -8.27 5.87 31.62
CA THR A 142 -7.70 4.93 32.60
C THR A 142 -7.44 3.53 32.03
N PHE A 143 -8.12 3.18 30.92
CA PHE A 143 -7.91 1.93 30.19
C PHE A 143 -6.94 2.08 29.02
N THR A 144 -6.11 3.11 29.00
CA THR A 144 -5.17 3.38 27.90
C THR A 144 -3.73 3.35 28.42
N GLY A 145 -2.84 2.69 27.68
CA GLY A 145 -1.40 2.68 27.93
C GLY A 145 -0.71 3.97 27.48
N GLN A 146 0.57 4.10 27.82
CA GLN A 146 1.39 5.26 27.44
C GLN A 146 1.56 5.42 25.92
N ASP A 147 1.36 4.34 25.17
CA ASP A 147 1.43 4.27 23.71
C ASP A 147 0.07 4.51 23.02
N GLY A 148 -0.99 4.83 23.79
CA GLY A 148 -2.35 5.01 23.25
C GLY A 148 -3.09 3.70 22.99
N SER A 149 -2.50 2.54 23.31
CA SER A 149 -3.16 1.23 23.19
C SER A 149 -4.12 0.97 24.36
N ILE A 150 -5.12 0.11 24.15
CA ILE A 150 -6.03 -0.27 25.24
C ILE A 150 -5.29 -1.18 26.23
N ASN A 151 -5.21 -0.78 27.49
CA ASN A 151 -4.74 -1.60 28.60
C ASN A 151 -5.76 -2.71 28.87
N THR A 152 -5.50 -3.87 28.28
CA THR A 152 -6.42 -5.02 28.29
C THR A 152 -6.60 -5.61 29.68
N ASP A 153 -5.58 -5.52 30.53
CA ASP A 153 -5.60 -6.11 31.87
C ASP A 153 -6.44 -5.26 32.82
N ALA A 154 -6.28 -3.93 32.75
CA ALA A 154 -7.13 -3.01 33.49
C ALA A 154 -8.60 -3.13 33.06
N LEU A 155 -8.85 -3.25 31.75
CA LEU A 155 -10.20 -3.42 31.22
C LEU A 155 -10.81 -4.78 31.61
N ALA A 156 -10.02 -5.85 31.61
CA ALA A 156 -10.46 -7.17 32.06
C ALA A 156 -10.75 -7.19 33.56
N ALA A 157 -9.94 -6.53 34.39
CA ALA A 157 -10.18 -6.38 35.82
C ALA A 157 -11.48 -5.62 36.09
N PHE A 158 -11.72 -4.51 35.38
CA PHE A 158 -12.98 -3.75 35.46
C PHE A 158 -14.18 -4.60 35.02
N ALA A 159 -14.07 -5.28 33.87
CA ALA A 159 -15.09 -6.22 33.38
C ALA A 159 -15.40 -7.35 34.38
N GLY A 160 -14.39 -7.81 35.13
CA GLY A 160 -14.52 -8.79 36.21
C GLY A 160 -15.55 -8.40 37.28
N THR A 161 -15.76 -7.10 37.51
CA THR A 161 -16.72 -6.61 38.51
C THR A 161 -18.18 -6.75 38.06
N PHE A 162 -18.44 -6.91 36.77
CA PHE A 162 -19.78 -7.04 36.18
C PHE A 162 -20.16 -8.49 35.83
N GLY A 163 -19.26 -9.44 36.13
CA GLY A 163 -19.36 -10.83 35.68
C GLY A 163 -18.81 -10.98 34.26
N THR A 164 -17.82 -11.85 34.09
CA THR A 164 -17.28 -12.17 32.76
C THR A 164 -18.07 -13.31 32.14
N LYS A 165 -18.26 -13.26 30.82
CA LYS A 165 -18.42 -14.51 30.08
C LYS A 165 -17.09 -15.22 30.21
N GLN A 166 -17.02 -16.26 31.04
CA GLN A 166 -15.88 -17.18 30.99
C GLN A 166 -15.81 -17.73 29.56
N THR A 167 -14.91 -17.18 28.75
CA THR A 167 -14.30 -17.90 27.66
C THR A 167 -13.46 -18.98 28.33
N THR A 168 -14.09 -20.11 28.62
CA THR A 168 -13.36 -21.32 28.98
C THR A 168 -12.27 -21.49 27.91
N PRO A 169 -10.99 -21.58 28.29
CA PRO A 169 -9.95 -21.91 27.33
C PRO A 169 -10.38 -23.23 26.70
N ILE A 170 -10.64 -23.21 25.39
CA ILE A 170 -10.74 -24.45 24.63
C ILE A 170 -9.35 -25.07 24.80
N PRO A 171 -9.20 -26.19 25.54
CA PRO A 171 -7.90 -26.86 25.59
C PRO A 171 -7.49 -27.13 24.14
N PRO A 172 -6.21 -26.97 23.76
CA PRO A 172 -5.80 -27.27 22.39
C PRO A 172 -6.32 -28.67 22.07
N SER A 173 -7.30 -28.74 21.18
CA SER A 173 -7.91 -30.00 20.80
C SER A 173 -6.76 -30.78 20.18
N ASN A 174 -6.28 -31.79 20.90
CA ASN A 174 -5.27 -32.67 20.36
C ASN A 174 -5.97 -33.36 19.17
N PRO A 175 -5.59 -33.06 17.91
CA PRO A 175 -6.35 -33.51 16.75
C PRO A 175 -6.38 -35.05 16.69
N VAL A 176 -5.42 -35.71 17.34
CA VAL A 176 -5.36 -37.16 17.51
C VAL A 176 -6.46 -37.68 18.43
N MET A 177 -6.77 -36.99 19.54
CA MET A 177 -7.86 -37.38 20.44
C MET A 177 -9.22 -37.16 19.79
N GLU A 178 -9.39 -36.07 19.04
CA GLU A 178 -10.64 -35.78 18.33
C GLU A 178 -10.87 -36.78 17.17
N ALA A 179 -9.81 -37.16 16.45
CA ALA A 179 -9.87 -38.23 15.46
C ALA A 179 -10.21 -39.59 16.09
N LEU A 180 -9.64 -39.89 17.27
CA LEU A 180 -9.91 -41.13 17.99
C LEU A 180 -11.34 -41.18 18.56
N GLU A 181 -11.87 -40.05 19.03
CA GLU A 181 -13.25 -39.92 19.48
C GLU A 181 -14.25 -40.01 18.33
N ARG A 182 -13.97 -39.40 17.17
CA ARG A 182 -14.77 -39.58 15.94
C ARG A 182 -14.75 -41.04 15.48
N GLN A 183 -13.61 -41.72 15.55
CA GLN A 183 -13.51 -43.14 15.20
C GLN A 183 -14.27 -44.03 16.20
N ARG A 184 -14.24 -43.70 17.50
CA ARG A 184 -15.05 -44.38 18.52
C ARG A 184 -16.55 -44.15 18.32
N GLN A 185 -16.98 -42.94 17.99
CA GLN A 185 -18.39 -42.65 17.70
C GLN A 185 -18.88 -43.32 16.41
N GLN A 186 -18.02 -43.42 15.39
CA GLN A 186 -18.32 -44.18 14.17
C GLN A 186 -18.36 -45.70 14.40
N GLN A 187 -17.56 -46.25 15.32
CA GLN A 187 -17.65 -47.66 15.72
C GLN A 187 -18.83 -47.95 16.66
N ALA A 188 -19.31 -46.96 17.41
CA ALA A 188 -20.48 -47.10 18.28
C ALA A 188 -21.82 -46.89 17.56
N GLY A 189 -21.82 -46.31 16.34
CA GLY A 189 -23.02 -46.04 15.54
C GLY A 189 -23.30 -47.06 14.43
N GLY A 190 -22.51 -48.13 14.31
CA GLY A 190 -22.70 -49.18 13.30
C GLY A 190 -23.60 -50.30 13.83
N GLY A 191 -24.89 -50.24 13.53
CA GLY A 191 -25.85 -51.29 13.82
C GLY A 191 -25.38 -52.66 13.33
N SER A 192 -24.99 -53.53 14.26
CA SER A 192 -25.03 -54.96 14.05
C SER A 192 -25.73 -55.54 15.26
N GLY A 193 -26.95 -56.05 15.03
CA GLY A 193 -27.70 -56.79 16.05
C GLY A 193 -26.75 -57.80 16.67
N SER A 194 -26.60 -57.72 17.99
CA SER A 194 -25.62 -58.54 18.68
C SER A 194 -25.87 -60.00 18.29
N ILE A 195 -24.81 -60.78 18.08
CA ILE A 195 -24.93 -62.22 17.77
C ILE A 195 -25.87 -62.91 18.78
N ARG A 196 -25.96 -62.40 20.01
CA ARG A 196 -26.92 -62.81 21.03
C ARG A 196 -28.38 -62.51 20.67
N GLU A 197 -28.70 -61.34 20.14
CA GLU A 197 -30.06 -61.01 19.65
C GLU A 197 -30.44 -61.82 18.42
N MET A 198 -29.49 -62.02 17.50
CA MET A 198 -29.73 -62.83 16.30
C MET A 198 -29.96 -64.31 16.66
N GLN A 199 -29.20 -64.84 17.62
CA GLN A 199 -29.41 -66.20 18.16
C GLN A 199 -30.72 -66.33 18.94
N ARG A 200 -31.13 -65.29 19.67
CA ARG A 200 -32.40 -65.26 20.39
C ARG A 200 -33.59 -65.27 19.43
N GLN A 201 -33.60 -64.42 18.40
CA GLN A 201 -34.66 -64.41 17.39
C GLN A 201 -34.75 -65.74 16.63
N ARG A 202 -33.61 -66.38 16.31
CA ARG A 202 -33.60 -67.69 15.65
C ARG A 202 -34.16 -68.80 16.53
N ARG A 203 -33.93 -68.72 17.84
CA ARG A 203 -34.44 -69.69 18.81
C ARG A 203 -35.94 -69.52 19.03
N GLU A 204 -36.42 -68.28 19.11
CA GLU A 204 -37.86 -67.95 19.20
C GLU A 204 -38.62 -68.41 17.93
N ALA A 205 -38.03 -68.25 16.74
CA ALA A 205 -38.63 -68.67 15.47
C ALA A 205 -38.75 -70.20 15.32
N LEU A 206 -37.87 -70.98 15.95
CA LEU A 206 -37.92 -72.45 15.91
C LEU A 206 -38.93 -73.04 16.90
N THR A 207 -39.22 -72.33 17.98
CA THR A 207 -40.23 -72.75 18.97
C THR A 207 -41.66 -72.39 18.57
N ALA A 208 -41.87 -71.40 17.71
CA ALA A 208 -43.19 -70.99 17.25
C ALA A 208 -43.79 -71.86 16.13
N LYS A 209 -43.07 -72.91 15.68
CA LYS A 209 -43.44 -73.76 14.55
C LYS A 209 -43.74 -75.23 14.91
N LYS A 210 -43.97 -75.52 16.19
CA LYS A 210 -44.48 -76.79 16.71
C LYS A 210 -45.86 -76.58 17.31
#